data_AF-W5SLI4-F1
#
_entry.id   AF-W5SLI4-F1
#
_cell.length_a   1.000
_cell.length_b   1.000
_cell.length_c   1.000
_cell.angle_alpha   90.00
_cell.angle_beta   90.00
_cell.angle_gamma   90.00
#
_symmetry.space_group_name_H-M   'P 1'
#
loop_
_entity.id
_entity.type
_entity.pdbx_description
1 polymer ?
#
loop_
_entity_poly.entity_id
_entity_poly.type
_entity_poly.pdbx_seq_one_letter_code
_entity_poly.pdbx_strand_id
1 'polypeptide(L)'
;MIDKIKNAKTGIELAANNANEAGSLTTKIADHANTGSKTNADLAAAVALKAMVQSGKFSAVANEVVGVKAVGVSAVNKVLRIIDNNNWKNSSKQSQ
;
A
#
# COMPACT_ATOMS: atom_id res chain seq x y z
N MET A 1 -5.70 -7.54 0.20
CA MET A 1 -4.60 -6.56 0.38
C MET A 1 -3.26 -7.16 -0.02
N ILE A 2 -2.85 -8.33 0.50
CA ILE A 2 -1.59 -8.99 0.05
C ILE A 2 -1.54 -9.17 -1.47
N ASP A 3 -2.58 -9.72 -2.10
CA ASP A 3 -2.57 -9.93 -3.56
C ASP A 3 -2.48 -8.62 -4.34
N LYS A 4 -3.05 -7.53 -3.79
CA LYS A 4 -2.96 -6.18 -4.38
C LYS A 4 -1.55 -5.62 -4.30
N ILE A 5 -0.81 -5.90 -3.23
CA ILE A 5 0.60 -5.52 -3.06
C ILE A 5 1.50 -6.39 -3.94
N LYS A 6 1.27 -7.72 -3.93
CA LYS A 6 2.05 -8.69 -4.72
C LYS A 6 1.91 -8.45 -6.22
N ASN A 7 0.70 -8.16 -6.69
CA ASN A 7 0.41 -7.92 -8.11
C ASN A 7 0.45 -6.42 -8.47
N ALA A 8 0.92 -5.56 -7.56
CA ALA A 8 0.98 -4.13 -7.80
C ALA A 8 1.87 -3.82 -9.00
N LYS A 9 1.31 -3.18 -10.01
CA LYS A 9 2.07 -2.62 -11.13
C LYS A 9 2.29 -1.14 -10.89
N THR A 10 3.55 -0.73 -10.79
CA THR A 10 3.92 0.67 -10.68
C THR A 10 4.10 1.25 -12.08
N GLY A 11 3.37 2.31 -12.42
CA GLY A 11 3.64 3.14 -13.58
C GLY A 11 4.72 4.20 -13.31
N ILE A 12 5.02 5.03 -14.31
CA ILE A 12 5.91 6.20 -14.14
C ILE A 12 5.15 7.36 -13.49
N GLU A 13 3.88 7.53 -13.86
CA GLU A 13 3.03 8.65 -13.43
C GLU A 13 1.62 8.15 -13.11
N LEU A 14 0.99 8.75 -12.10
CA LEU A 14 -0.36 8.41 -11.66
C LEU A 14 -1.39 9.00 -12.62
N ALA A 15 -2.25 8.15 -13.17
CA ALA A 15 -3.35 8.59 -14.02
C ALA A 15 -4.36 9.44 -13.24
N ALA A 16 -4.90 10.49 -13.89
CA ALA A 16 -6.00 11.33 -13.42
C ALA A 16 -7.34 10.56 -13.31
N ASN A 17 -7.40 9.60 -12.40
CA ASN A 17 -8.52 8.67 -12.24
C ASN A 17 -8.77 8.38 -10.75
N ASN A 18 -10.01 8.12 -10.38
CA ASN A 18 -10.40 7.69 -9.04
C ASN A 18 -10.46 6.17 -8.87
N ALA A 19 -10.25 5.40 -9.94
CA ALA A 19 -10.27 3.94 -9.93
C ALA A 19 -8.88 3.30 -10.02
N ASN A 20 -7.85 3.96 -9.47
CA ASN A 20 -6.48 3.43 -9.50
C ASN A 20 -6.29 2.25 -8.54
N GLU A 21 -5.43 1.33 -8.96
CA GLU A 21 -4.97 0.20 -8.16
C GLU A 21 -3.79 0.61 -7.23
N ALA A 22 -3.50 -0.23 -6.25
CA ALA A 22 -2.46 0.02 -5.24
C ALA A 22 -1.08 0.39 -5.83
N GLY A 23 -0.68 -0.27 -6.93
CA GLY A 23 0.58 -0.01 -7.60
C GLY A 23 0.66 1.38 -8.23
N SER A 24 -0.39 1.79 -8.96
CA SER A 24 -0.48 3.12 -9.57
C SER A 24 -0.44 4.23 -8.52
N LEU A 25 -1.15 4.06 -7.39
CA LEU A 25 -1.17 5.04 -6.29
C LEU A 25 0.19 5.26 -5.62
N THR A 26 1.15 4.36 -5.85
CA THR A 26 2.50 4.42 -5.25
C THR A 26 3.49 5.24 -6.11
N THR A 27 3.10 5.61 -7.33
CA THR A 27 3.95 6.29 -8.33
C THR A 27 4.00 7.80 -8.12
N LYS A 28 4.58 8.54 -9.07
CA LYS A 28 4.62 9.99 -9.02
C LYS A 28 3.21 10.55 -9.25
N ILE A 29 2.72 11.36 -8.32
CA ILE A 29 1.47 12.11 -8.49
C ILE A 29 1.75 13.20 -9.54
N ALA A 30 1.10 13.12 -10.69
CA ALA A 30 1.02 14.26 -11.61
C ALA A 30 0.10 15.32 -11.00
N ASP A 31 0.13 16.55 -11.52
CA ASP A 31 -0.66 17.69 -11.04
C ASP A 31 -2.17 17.57 -11.35
N HIS A 32 -2.75 16.43 -11.02
CA HIS A 32 -4.11 16.01 -11.32
C HIS A 32 -4.99 16.13 -10.08
N ALA A 33 -6.04 16.96 -10.17
CA ALA A 33 -6.96 17.23 -9.07
C ALA A 33 -7.87 16.03 -8.67
N ASN A 34 -7.90 14.93 -9.44
CA ASN A 34 -8.85 13.83 -9.27
C ASN A 34 -8.20 12.44 -9.25
N THR A 35 -7.11 12.29 -8.51
CA THR A 35 -6.48 10.98 -8.31
C THR A 35 -7.04 10.29 -7.07
N GLY A 36 -7.44 9.03 -7.21
CA GLY A 36 -8.07 8.27 -6.13
C GLY A 36 -7.99 6.77 -6.32
N SER A 37 -8.21 6.04 -5.23
CA SER A 37 -8.18 4.58 -5.19
C SER A 37 -9.54 3.98 -5.51
N LYS A 38 -9.57 2.87 -6.23
CA LYS A 38 -10.81 2.11 -6.49
C LYS A 38 -11.52 1.64 -5.21
N THR A 39 -10.74 1.27 -4.19
CA THR A 39 -11.28 0.82 -2.90
C THR A 39 -10.39 1.28 -1.75
N ASN A 40 -10.93 1.35 -0.53
CA ASN A 40 -10.14 1.58 0.68
C ASN A 40 -9.03 0.52 0.87
N ALA A 41 -9.24 -0.70 0.36
CA ALA A 41 -8.24 -1.75 0.37
C ALA A 41 -7.08 -1.48 -0.62
N ASP A 42 -7.36 -0.84 -1.77
CA ASP A 42 -6.33 -0.36 -2.70
C ASP A 42 -5.52 0.78 -2.09
N LEU A 43 -6.18 1.71 -1.39
CA LEU A 43 -5.50 2.79 -0.68
C LEU A 43 -4.58 2.24 0.42
N ALA A 44 -5.09 1.37 1.29
CA ALA A 44 -4.28 0.76 2.35
C ALA A 44 -3.12 -0.07 1.80
N ALA A 45 -3.34 -0.79 0.70
CA ALA A 45 -2.29 -1.54 0.02
C ALA A 45 -1.25 -0.61 -0.63
N ALA A 46 -1.65 0.52 -1.22
CA ALA A 46 -0.74 1.52 -1.75
C ALA A 46 0.12 2.14 -0.64
N VAL A 47 -0.50 2.49 0.49
CA VAL A 47 0.22 3.01 1.65
C VAL A 47 1.22 1.96 2.17
N ALA A 48 0.79 0.71 2.33
CA ALA A 48 1.70 -0.36 2.77
C ALA A 48 2.85 -0.56 1.77
N LEU A 49 2.54 -0.62 0.47
CA LEU A 49 3.54 -0.78 -0.59
C LEU A 49 4.53 0.39 -0.60
N LYS A 50 4.03 1.64 -0.56
CA LYS A 50 4.87 2.84 -0.49
C LYS A 50 5.73 2.86 0.76
N ALA A 51 5.23 2.39 1.90
CA ALA A 51 6.00 2.31 3.15
C ALA A 51 7.05 1.19 3.14
N MET A 52 6.82 0.10 2.40
CA MET A 52 7.74 -1.04 2.29
C MET A 52 8.87 -0.83 1.27
N VAL A 53 8.65 0.01 0.25
CA VAL A 53 9.66 0.29 -0.79
C VAL A 53 10.79 1.15 -0.21
N GLN A 54 12.04 0.76 -0.47
CA GLN A 54 13.24 1.43 0.08
C GLN A 54 13.32 2.94 -0.21
N SER A 55 12.84 3.37 -1.39
CA SER A 55 12.79 4.77 -1.81
C SER A 55 11.43 5.44 -1.55
N GLY A 56 10.53 4.75 -0.87
CA GLY A 56 9.17 5.20 -0.58
C GLY A 56 9.15 6.35 0.43
N LYS A 57 8.56 7.47 0.04
CA LYS A 57 8.36 8.65 0.89
C LYS A 57 6.91 9.10 0.82
N PHE A 58 6.40 9.55 1.96
CA PHE A 58 5.13 10.25 2.03
C PHE A 58 5.39 11.75 2.16
N SER A 59 4.61 12.55 1.43
CA SER A 59 4.50 13.97 1.69
C SER A 59 3.42 14.17 2.75
N ALA A 60 3.71 15.00 3.75
CA ALA A 60 2.77 15.34 4.81
C ALA A 60 2.96 16.82 5.15
N VAL A 61 1.87 17.51 5.45
CA VAL A 61 1.94 18.83 6.10
C VAL A 61 2.47 18.66 7.52
N ALA A 62 3.14 19.69 8.06
CA ALA A 62 3.90 19.59 9.32
C ALA A 62 3.06 19.07 10.51
N ASN A 63 1.78 19.41 10.55
CA ASN A 63 0.82 18.98 11.57
C ASN A 63 0.31 17.54 11.39
N GLU A 64 0.53 16.90 10.24
CA GLU A 64 0.04 15.55 9.93
C GLU A 64 1.12 14.47 9.93
N VAL A 65 2.39 14.86 10.12
CA VAL A 65 3.55 13.94 10.06
C VAL A 65 3.36 12.73 10.98
N VAL A 66 2.87 12.95 12.19
CA VAL A 66 2.63 11.86 13.16
C VAL A 66 1.53 10.92 12.66
N GLY A 67 0.45 11.47 12.09
CA GLY A 67 -0.66 10.70 11.53
C GLY A 67 -0.22 9.85 10.34
N VAL A 68 0.52 10.44 9.38
CA VAL A 68 1.02 9.73 8.20
C VAL A 68 1.99 8.62 8.59
N LYS A 69 2.86 8.86 9.57
CA LYS A 69 3.76 7.82 10.10
C LYS A 69 2.97 6.68 10.76
N ALA A 70 1.98 7.00 11.60
CA ALA A 70 1.15 6.01 12.27
C ALA A 70 0.37 5.15 11.27
N VAL A 71 -0.21 5.77 10.23
CA VAL A 71 -0.94 5.07 9.17
C VAL A 71 -0.01 4.17 8.35
N GLY A 72 1.19 4.65 7.99
CA GLY A 72 2.20 3.85 7.30
C GLY A 72 2.59 2.60 8.09
N VAL A 73 2.95 2.76 9.37
CA VAL A 73 3.31 1.64 10.26
C VAL A 73 2.13 0.69 10.47
N SER A 74 0.92 1.22 10.70
CA SER A 74 -0.29 0.42 10.89
C SER A 74 -0.62 -0.43 9.66
N ALA A 75 -0.50 0.14 8.45
CA ALA A 75 -0.72 -0.58 7.21
C ALA A 75 0.31 -1.70 7.01
N VAL A 76 1.60 -1.41 7.24
CA VAL A 76 2.68 -2.41 7.15
C VAL A 76 2.47 -3.54 8.15
N ASN A 77 2.17 -3.23 9.41
CA ASN A 77 1.91 -4.23 10.44
C ASN A 77 0.72 -5.12 10.12
N LYS A 78 -0.35 -4.57 9.54
CA LYS A 78 -1.49 -5.39 9.08
C LYS A 78 -1.08 -6.37 7.98
N VAL A 79 -0.26 -5.94 7.02
CA VAL A 79 0.21 -6.81 5.94
C VAL A 79 1.12 -7.91 6.47
N LEU A 80 2.11 -7.56 7.32
CA LEU A 80 3.00 -8.53 7.95
C LEU A 80 2.23 -9.59 8.74
N ARG A 81 1.27 -9.18 9.57
CA ARG A 81 0.42 -10.12 10.33
C ARG A 81 -0.35 -11.09 9.43
N ILE A 82 -0.82 -10.63 8.26
CA ILE A 82 -1.51 -11.53 7.31
C ILE A 82 -0.50 -12.50 6.67
N ILE A 83 0.72 -12.04 6.35
CA ILE A 83 1.78 -12.90 5.82
C ILE A 83 2.15 -13.98 6.85
N ASP A 84 2.40 -13.59 8.10
CA ASP A 84 2.75 -14.51 9.18
C ASP A 84 1.65 -15.56 9.40
N ASN A 85 0.38 -15.13 9.44
CA ASN A 85 -0.76 -16.03 9.56
C ASN A 85 -0.88 -17.01 8.39
N ASN A 86 -0.59 -16.56 7.16
CA ASN A 86 -0.64 -17.41 5.97
C ASN A 86 0.52 -18.43 5.97
N ASN A 87 1.71 -18.02 6.38
CA ASN A 87 2.88 -18.88 6.49
C ASN A 87 2.65 -19.98 7.54
N TRP A 88 2.09 -19.62 8.71
CA TRP A 88 1.69 -20.57 9.74
C TRP A 88 0.73 -21.63 9.18
N LYS A 89 -0.36 -21.20 8.52
CA LYS A 89 -1.35 -22.10 7.92
C LYS A 89 -0.75 -23.02 6.84
N ASN A 90 0.24 -22.55 6.10
CA ASN A 90 0.89 -23.36 5.08
C ASN A 90 1.81 -24.41 5.72
N SER A 91 2.58 -24.04 6.74
CA SER A 91 3.44 -24.96 7.49
C SER A 91 2.64 -26.05 8.19
N SER A 92 1.48 -25.72 8.78
CA SER A 92 0.62 -26.70 9.44
C SER A 92 -0.01 -27.71 8.47
N LYS A 93 -0.22 -27.32 7.20
CA LYS A 93 -0.74 -28.21 6.16
C LYS A 93 0.30 -29.17 5.59
N GLN A 94 1.58 -28.82 5.63
CA GLN A 94 2.65 -29.72 5.19
C GLN A 94 3.08 -30.73 6.27
N SER A 95 2.56 -30.58 7.49
CA SER A 95 2.83 -31.48 8.62
C SER A 95 1.71 -32.51 8.86
N GLN A 96 0.73 -32.60 7.94
CA GLN A 96 -0.33 -33.62 7.91
C GLN A 96 -0.26 -34.39 6.60
#